data_AF-A0A524G1C1-F1
#
_entry.id   AF-A0A524G1C1-F1
#
_cell.length_a   1.000
_cell.length_b   1.000
_cell.length_c   1.000
_cell.angle_alpha   90.00
_cell.angle_beta   90.00
_cell.angle_gamma   90.00
#
_symmetry.space_group_name_H-M   'P 1'
#
loop_
_entity.id
_entity.type
_entity.pdbx_description
1 polymer ?
#
loop_
_entity_poly.entity_id
_entity_poly.type
_entity_poly.pdbx_seq_one_letter_code
_entity_poly.pdbx_strand_id
1 'polypeptide(L)' 'MSICPICGRDKQDKFCSYHQTAYDNVKEMYGQWKTAAGLSWEEYLHKISDIESTGRWIREVIEFIMQQDGL' A
#
# COMPACT_ATOMS: atom_id res chain seq x y z
N MET A 1 19.65 8.76 11.06
CA MET A 1 19.19 8.07 9.84
C MET A 1 17.80 7.58 10.12
N SER A 2 16.87 7.84 9.22
CA SER A 2 15.50 7.39 9.40
C SER A 2 15.27 6.21 8.48
N ILE A 3 14.78 5.10 9.05
CA ILE A 3 14.61 3.85 8.32
C ILE A 3 13.16 3.67 7.87
N CYS A 4 12.97 3.00 6.75
CA CYS A 4 11.67 2.57 6.27
C CYS A 4 11.11 1.54 7.26
N PRO A 5 9.89 1.74 7.79
CA PRO A 5 9.33 0.84 8.79
C PRO A 5 9.00 -0.55 8.24
N ILE A 6 8.94 -0.72 6.91
CA ILE A 6 8.57 -1.98 6.26
C ILE A 6 9.80 -2.87 6.00
N CYS A 7 10.92 -2.30 5.53
CA CYS A 7 12.10 -3.09 5.13
C CYS A 7 13.44 -2.63 5.71
N GLY A 8 13.46 -1.57 6.52
CA GLY A 8 14.67 -1.08 7.18
C GLY A 8 15.65 -0.29 6.30
N ARG A 9 15.39 -0.12 4.99
CA ARG A 9 16.20 0.74 4.10
C ARG A 9 16.10 2.21 4.49
N ASP A 10 17.07 3.04 4.07
CA ASP A 10 16.97 4.49 4.25
C ASP A 10 15.68 5.05 3.63
N LYS A 11 14.92 5.78 4.46
CA LYS A 11 13.72 6.48 4.02
C LYS A 11 14.11 7.84 3.48
N GLN A 12 13.50 8.22 2.37
CA GLN A 12 13.61 9.60 1.88
C GLN A 12 12.52 10.48 2.49
N ASP A 13 11.37 9.89 2.83
CA ASP A 13 10.25 10.56 3.48
C ASP A 13 9.55 9.60 4.48
N LYS A 14 8.29 9.20 4.27
CA LYS A 14 7.62 8.19 5.11
C LYS A 14 8.22 6.80 4.93
N PHE A 15 8.56 6.43 3.69
CA PHE A 15 9.12 5.13 3.34
C PHE A 15 10.42 5.24 2.52
N CYS A 16 11.04 4.09 2.22
CA CYS A 16 12.08 4.04 1.18
C CYS A 16 11.46 4.31 -0.20
N SER A 17 12.27 4.65 -1.20
CA SER A 17 11.78 5.00 -2.55
C SER A 17 10.79 3.98 -3.13
N TYR A 18 11.07 2.69 -3.00
CA TYR A 18 10.21 1.62 -3.51
C TYR A 18 8.85 1.56 -2.81
N HIS A 19 8.84 1.56 -1.48
CA HIS A 19 7.61 1.52 -0.69
C HIS A 19 6.82 2.83 -0.79
N GLN A 20 7.51 3.97 -0.97
CA GLN A 20 6.86 5.25 -1.21
C GLN A 20 6.09 5.22 -2.53
N THR A 21 6.72 4.81 -3.63
CA THR A 21 6.05 4.65 -4.93
C THR A 21 4.90 3.64 -4.84
N ALA A 22 5.08 2.51 -4.14
CA ALA A 22 4.01 1.55 -3.95
C ALA A 22 2.83 2.14 -3.17
N TYR A 23 3.10 2.89 -2.10
CA TYR A 23 2.07 3.56 -1.29
C TYR A 23 1.28 4.62 -2.07
N ASP A 24 1.98 5.42 -2.88
CA ASP A 24 1.32 6.41 -3.73
C ASP A 24 0.47 5.73 -4.83
N ASN A 25 0.97 4.66 -5.45
CA ASN A 25 0.20 3.86 -6.41
C ASN A 25 -1.06 3.24 -5.79
N VAL A 26 -0.96 2.67 -4.58
CA VAL A 26 -2.10 2.08 -3.87
C VAL A 26 -3.19 3.12 -3.64
N LYS A 27 -2.84 4.33 -3.22
CA LYS A 27 -3.81 5.41 -2.98
C LYS A 27 -4.40 5.98 -4.27
N GLU A 28 -3.59 6.12 -5.33
CA GLU A 28 -4.08 6.61 -6.62
C GLU A 28 -5.10 5.63 -7.23
N MET A 29 -4.77 4.33 -7.23
CA MET A 29 -5.66 3.29 -7.75
C MET A 29 -6.95 3.17 -6.94
N TYR A 30 -6.92 3.38 -5.62
CA TYR A 30 -8.13 3.40 -4.82
C TYR A 30 -9.14 4.46 -5.29
N GLY A 31 -8.68 5.65 -5.69
CA GLY A 31 -9.57 6.68 -6.23
C GLY A 31 -10.35 6.19 -7.46
N GLN A 32 -9.68 5.44 -8.34
CA GLN A 32 -10.30 4.86 -9.53
C GLN A 32 -11.29 3.75 -9.16
N TRP A 33 -10.89 2.83 -8.27
CA TRP A 33 -11.74 1.71 -7.84
C TRP A 33 -12.95 2.17 -7.02
N LYS A 34 -12.78 3.18 -6.16
CA LYS A 34 -13.88 3.81 -5.43
C LYS A 34 -14.90 4.43 -6.38
N THR A 35 -14.43 5.09 -7.45
CA THR A 35 -15.30 5.73 -8.43
C THR A 35 -15.98 4.70 -9.34
N ALA A 36 -15.27 3.66 -9.77
CA ALA A 36 -15.77 2.67 -10.71
C ALA A 36 -16.62 1.57 -10.05
N ALA A 37 -16.28 1.14 -8.85
CA ALA A 37 -16.86 -0.01 -8.18
C ALA A 37 -17.46 0.31 -6.79
N GLY A 38 -17.33 1.55 -6.29
CA GLY A 38 -17.92 1.95 -5.01
C GLY A 38 -17.30 1.29 -3.78
N LEU A 39 -16.11 0.68 -3.91
CA LEU A 39 -15.49 -0.07 -2.83
C LEU A 39 -15.06 0.83 -1.67
N SER A 40 -15.19 0.30 -0.46
CA SER A 40 -14.52 0.86 0.72
C SER A 40 -13.01 0.66 0.66
N TRP A 41 -12.29 1.36 1.54
CA TRP A 41 -10.83 1.27 1.62
C TRP A 41 -10.36 -0.14 1.98
N GLU A 42 -11.00 -0.75 2.98
CA GLU A 42 -10.72 -2.12 3.42
C GLU A 42 -10.98 -3.14 2.30
N GLU A 43 -12.15 -3.10 1.65
CA GLU A 43 -12.47 -4.00 0.54
C GLU A 43 -11.49 -3.88 -0.62
N TYR A 44 -11.08 -2.65 -0.93
CA TYR A 44 -10.07 -2.40 -1.95
C TYR A 44 -8.74 -3.07 -1.58
N LEU A 45 -8.22 -2.83 -0.37
CA LEU A 45 -6.95 -3.40 0.11
C LEU A 45 -6.98 -4.94 0.08
N HIS A 46 -8.06 -5.56 0.54
CA HIS A 46 -8.23 -7.02 0.47
C HIS A 46 -8.21 -7.53 -0.98
N LYS A 47 -8.95 -6.88 -1.89
CA LYS A 47 -8.98 -7.29 -3.30
C LYS A 47 -7.60 -7.22 -3.95
N ILE A 48 -6.86 -6.14 -3.74
CA ILE A 48 -5.54 -6.01 -4.37
C ILE A 48 -4.49 -6.93 -3.72
N SER A 49 -4.63 -7.27 -2.44
CA SER A 49 -3.76 -8.23 -1.76
C SER A 49 -3.93 -9.66 -2.30
N ASP A 50 -5.16 -10.01 -2.70
CA ASP A 50 -5.52 -11.33 -3.24
C ASP A 50 -5.02 -11.56 -4.67
N ILE A 51 -4.85 -10.49 -5.47
CA ILE A 51 -4.37 -10.60 -6.85
C ILE A 51 -2.93 -11.15 -6.89
N GLU A 52 -2.74 -12.33 -7.48
CA GLU A 52 -1.43 -13.00 -7.59
C GLU A 52 -0.35 -12.10 -8.21
N SER A 53 -0.71 -11.36 -9.25
CA SER A 53 0.18 -10.43 -9.97
C SER A 53 0.54 -9.16 -9.18
N THR A 54 -0.01 -8.95 -7.98
CA THR A 54 0.34 -7.80 -7.15
C THR A 54 1.79 -7.90 -6.72
N GLY A 55 2.58 -6.90 -7.15
CA GLY A 55 4.00 -6.83 -6.86
C GLY A 55 4.28 -6.80 -5.36
N ARG A 56 5.39 -7.42 -4.96
CA ARG A 56 5.82 -7.55 -3.57
C ARG A 56 5.76 -6.24 -2.77
N TRP A 57 6.25 -5.13 -3.34
CA TRP A 57 6.25 -3.83 -2.67
C TRP A 57 4.85 -3.33 -2.32
N ILE A 58 3.87 -3.60 -3.19
CA ILE A 58 2.47 -3.24 -2.95
C ILE A 58 1.89 -4.11 -1.83
N ARG A 59 2.15 -5.43 -1.86
CA ARG A 59 1.72 -6.35 -0.79
C ARG A 59 2.23 -5.91 0.58
N GLU A 60 3.53 -5.65 0.69
CA GLU A 60 4.15 -5.22 1.95
C GLU A 60 3.58 -3.87 2.44
N VAL A 61 3.22 -2.96 1.52
CA VAL A 61 2.53 -1.71 1.88
C VAL A 61 1.11 -1.96 2.37
N ILE A 62 0.35 -2.84 1.70
CA ILE A 62 -1.02 -3.18 2.11
C ILE A 62 -1.01 -3.77 3.51
N GLU A 63 -0.15 -4.74 3.78
CA GLU A 63 0.01 -5.36 5.10
C GLU A 63 0.33 -4.30 6.17
N PHE A 64 1.24 -3.38 5.86
CA PHE A 64 1.56 -2.27 6.75
C PHE A 64 0.36 -1.35 7.03
N ILE A 65 -0.39 -0.96 5.99
CA ILE A 65 -1.58 -0.10 6.12
C ILE A 65 -2.64 -0.79 6.98
N MET A 66 -2.96 -2.06 6.68
CA MET A 66 -3.98 -2.80 7.42
C MET A 66 -3.62 -2.91 8.90
N GLN A 67 -2.35 -3.20 9.21
CA GLN A 67 -1.86 -3.24 10.57
C GLN A 67 -1.95 -1.87 11.29
N GLN A 68 -1.71 -0.76 10.58
CA GLN A 68 -1.81 0.59 11.15
C GLN A 68 -3.26 1.04 11.38
N ASP A 69 -4.15 0.71 10.45
CA ASP A 69 -5.57 1.09 10.49
C ASP A 69 -6.40 0.17 11.40
N GLY A 70 -5.82 -0.95 11.86
CA GLY A 70 -6.49 -1.93 12.74
C GLY A 70 -7.51 -2.79 12.00
N LEU A 71 -7.25 -3.06 10.72
CA LEU A 71 -8.06 -3.87 9.81
C LEU A 71 -7.62 -5.34 9.84
#